data_AF-A0A9W7XJE2-F1
#
_entry.id   AF-A0A9W7XJE2-F1
#
_cell.length_a   1.000
_cell.length_b   1.000
_cell.length_c   1.000
_cell.angle_alpha   90.00
_cell.angle_beta   90.00
_cell.angle_gamma   90.00
#
_symmetry.space_group_name_H-M   'P 1'
#
loop_
_entity.id
_entity.type
_entity.pdbx_description
1 polymer ?
#
loop_
_entity_poly.entity_id
_entity_poly.type
_entity_poly.pdbx_seq_one_letter_code
_entity_poly.pdbx_strand_id
1 'polypeptide(L)'
;SWRLHEAKSHVNSDKGSVKSKVAAAGAGAGAGAGAGAVAAGLGFLPSSTTTLVADQNDECPPDSQVLGRATWTFLHTMAAYYPEKADKKQQETMRSLLTSFSQFYPCGRCASHLREEMKKHPPAVDSRYGLSQWLCQTHNKVNVMLGKPDFDCSKVDERWRDGPSDGRCSWAQDVQY
;
A
#
# COMPACT_ATOMS: atom_id res chain seq x y z
N SER A 1 37.83 -11.70 -1.17
CA SER A 1 38.38 -10.33 -1.17
C SER A 1 37.40 -9.44 -1.92
N TRP A 2 36.55 -8.72 -1.21
CA TRP A 2 35.64 -7.73 -1.82
C TRP A 2 35.87 -6.42 -1.07
N ARG A 3 36.58 -5.50 -1.72
CA ARG A 3 36.83 -4.14 -1.22
C ARG A 3 35.54 -3.33 -1.30
N LEU A 4 35.15 -2.76 -0.17
CA LEU A 4 34.25 -1.64 -0.06
C LEU A 4 34.86 -0.43 -0.79
N HIS A 5 34.07 0.21 -1.65
CA HIS A 5 34.27 1.61 -2.00
C HIS A 5 33.12 2.40 -1.39
N GLU A 6 33.48 3.31 -0.48
CA GLU A 6 32.63 4.39 0.04
C GLU A 6 32.53 5.54 -0.98
N ALA A 7 31.61 6.47 -0.65
CA ALA A 7 31.40 7.83 -1.15
C ALA A 7 30.27 7.97 -2.19
N LYS A 8 29.34 8.93 -2.11
CA LYS A 8 29.13 10.06 -1.20
C LYS A 8 27.67 10.50 -1.36
N SER A 9 27.10 11.01 -0.27
CA SER A 9 25.81 11.69 -0.20
C SER A 9 25.80 13.00 -1.00
N HIS A 10 24.77 13.21 -1.82
CA HIS A 10 24.31 14.56 -2.17
C HIS A 10 22.80 14.62 -1.98
N VAL A 11 22.40 15.36 -0.95
CA VAL A 11 21.05 15.89 -0.80
C VAL A 11 20.91 17.02 -1.82
N ASN A 12 19.81 17.07 -2.56
CA ASN A 12 19.36 18.34 -3.11
C ASN A 12 17.89 18.54 -2.80
N SER A 13 17.63 19.70 -2.20
CA SER A 13 16.33 20.17 -1.75
C SER A 13 15.87 21.17 -2.77
N ASP A 14 14.82 20.86 -3.54
CA ASP A 14 14.16 21.86 -4.37
C ASP A 14 12.68 21.95 -4.00
N LYS A 15 12.37 23.11 -3.43
CA LYS A 15 11.04 23.60 -3.08
C LYS A 15 10.38 24.12 -4.36
N GLY A 16 9.49 23.34 -4.96
CA GLY A 16 8.62 23.77 -6.06
C GLY A 16 7.19 24.05 -5.56
N SER A 17 6.92 25.30 -5.18
CA SER A 17 5.58 25.79 -4.81
C SER A 17 4.70 25.93 -6.05
N VAL A 18 3.75 25.01 -6.29
CA VAL A 18 2.72 25.18 -7.32
C VAL A 18 1.55 25.98 -6.75
N LYS A 19 1.46 27.27 -7.11
CA LYS A 19 0.27 28.11 -6.85
C LYS A 19 -0.79 27.80 -7.90
N SER A 20 -1.85 27.10 -7.53
CA SER A 20 -3.05 26.98 -8.36
C SER A 20 -4.02 28.12 -8.01
N LYS A 21 -4.28 29.02 -8.97
CA LYS A 21 -5.35 30.02 -8.87
C LYS A 21 -6.66 29.35 -9.31
N VAL A 22 -7.59 29.20 -8.39
CA VAL A 22 -9.00 28.88 -8.70
C VAL A 22 -9.77 30.20 -8.76
N ALA A 23 -10.34 30.52 -9.93
CA ALA A 23 -11.29 31.61 -10.08
C ALA A 23 -12.71 31.09 -9.88
N ALA A 24 -13.49 31.81 -9.07
CA ALA A 24 -14.85 31.48 -8.69
C ALA A 24 -15.90 31.86 -9.76
N ALA A 25 -17.07 31.25 -9.60
CA ALA A 25 -18.24 31.25 -10.47
C ALA A 25 -18.91 32.60 -10.75
N GLY A 26 -19.73 32.64 -11.81
CA GLY A 26 -20.78 33.62 -12.01
C GLY A 26 -21.87 33.08 -12.96
N ALA A 27 -23.08 32.86 -12.43
CA ALA A 27 -24.29 32.59 -13.19
C ALA A 27 -25.18 33.86 -13.19
N GLY A 28 -25.82 34.15 -14.32
CA GLY A 28 -26.80 35.24 -14.46
C GLY A 28 -27.46 35.23 -15.83
N ALA A 29 -28.79 35.09 -15.86
CA ALA A 29 -29.64 34.85 -17.01
C ALA A 29 -30.06 36.12 -17.79
N GLY A 30 -30.51 35.95 -19.05
CA GLY A 30 -31.24 36.99 -19.80
C GLY A 30 -31.57 36.58 -21.24
N ALA A 31 -32.86 36.63 -21.60
CA ALA A 31 -33.50 36.03 -22.77
C ALA A 31 -33.34 36.79 -24.11
N GLY A 32 -33.55 36.08 -25.23
CA GLY A 32 -33.78 36.67 -26.55
C GLY A 32 -34.24 35.61 -27.57
N ALA A 33 -35.48 35.73 -28.05
CA ALA A 33 -36.09 34.88 -29.08
C ALA A 33 -35.72 35.35 -30.49
N GLY A 34 -35.50 34.40 -31.41
CA GLY A 34 -35.33 34.66 -32.84
C GLY A 34 -35.35 33.36 -33.65
N ALA A 35 -36.35 33.21 -34.51
CA ALA A 35 -36.57 32.05 -35.38
C ALA A 35 -35.67 32.08 -36.61
N GLY A 36 -35.24 30.91 -37.09
CA GLY A 36 -34.84 30.74 -38.50
C GLY A 36 -33.73 29.73 -38.79
N ALA A 37 -34.13 28.66 -39.48
CA ALA A 37 -33.38 27.84 -40.43
C ALA A 37 -32.43 26.72 -39.91
N VAL A 38 -32.65 25.58 -40.57
CA VAL A 38 -32.03 24.26 -40.46
C VAL A 38 -30.58 24.23 -40.97
N ALA A 39 -29.72 23.51 -40.26
CA ALA A 39 -28.52 22.90 -40.83
C ALA A 39 -28.21 21.60 -40.09
N ALA A 40 -28.50 20.48 -40.75
CA ALA A 40 -28.00 19.17 -40.35
C ALA A 40 -26.47 19.18 -40.51
N GLY A 41 -25.75 19.15 -39.39
CA GLY A 41 -24.30 19.08 -39.34
C GLY A 41 -23.88 18.13 -38.25
N LEU A 42 -23.66 16.87 -38.60
CA LEU A 42 -22.97 15.87 -37.80
C LEU A 42 -21.51 16.31 -37.65
N GLY A 43 -21.23 17.20 -36.71
CA GLY A 43 -19.89 17.59 -36.28
C GLY A 43 -19.61 16.98 -34.92
N PHE A 44 -19.31 15.69 -34.89
CA PHE A 44 -18.86 14.98 -33.71
C PHE A 44 -17.56 15.64 -33.19
N LEU A 45 -17.59 16.18 -31.96
CA LEU A 45 -16.39 16.62 -31.25
C LEU A 45 -15.64 15.35 -30.78
N PRO A 46 -14.41 15.04 -31.23
CA PRO A 46 -13.60 14.10 -30.49
C PRO A 46 -13.02 14.84 -29.28
N SER A 47 -13.69 14.60 -28.16
CA SER A 47 -13.18 14.37 -26.81
C SER A 47 -11.72 14.77 -26.56
N SER A 48 -11.52 15.67 -25.60
CA SER A 48 -10.24 15.85 -24.91
C SER A 48 -9.68 14.48 -24.52
N THR A 49 -8.55 14.10 -25.10
CA THR A 49 -7.74 12.97 -24.64
C THR A 49 -7.08 13.32 -23.32
N THR A 50 -7.86 13.35 -22.25
CA THR A 50 -7.32 13.27 -20.88
C THR A 50 -7.28 11.80 -20.47
N THR A 51 -6.43 11.03 -21.11
CA THR A 51 -6.19 9.63 -20.72
C THR A 51 -4.75 9.26 -20.96
N LEU A 52 -3.79 9.83 -20.21
CA LEU A 52 -2.41 9.30 -20.11
C LEU A 52 -1.69 9.74 -18.81
N VAL A 53 -2.33 9.71 -17.64
CA VAL A 53 -1.60 9.86 -16.35
C VAL A 53 -1.80 8.66 -15.42
N ALA A 54 -2.53 7.65 -15.87
CA ALA A 54 -2.76 6.42 -15.13
C ALA A 54 -2.12 5.23 -15.85
N ASP A 55 -0.82 5.29 -16.15
CA ASP A 55 -0.06 4.10 -16.56
C ASP A 55 1.47 4.27 -16.56
N GLN A 56 2.04 4.97 -15.57
CA GLN A 56 3.52 5.12 -15.48
C GLN A 56 4.09 4.57 -14.16
N ASN A 57 3.24 4.08 -13.25
CA ASN A 57 3.69 3.49 -11.99
C ASN A 57 4.11 2.03 -12.11
N ASP A 58 3.62 1.30 -13.12
CA ASP A 58 3.93 -0.13 -13.29
C ASP A 58 5.21 -0.38 -14.10
N GLU A 59 5.71 0.64 -14.82
CA GLU A 59 6.96 0.56 -15.61
C GLU A 59 8.21 1.04 -14.84
N CYS A 60 8.05 1.66 -13.67
CA CYS A 60 9.15 2.21 -12.87
C CYS A 60 9.49 1.32 -11.66
N PRO A 61 10.76 1.29 -11.20
CA PRO A 61 11.10 0.64 -9.94
C PRO A 61 10.26 1.19 -8.76
N PRO A 62 9.78 0.33 -7.85
CA PRO A 62 8.88 0.75 -6.79
C PRO A 62 9.60 1.66 -5.79
N ASP A 63 8.93 2.75 -5.40
CA ASP A 63 9.36 3.53 -4.25
C ASP A 63 9.10 2.77 -2.92
N SER A 64 9.55 3.35 -1.82
CA SER A 64 9.38 2.74 -0.48
C SER A 64 7.91 2.50 -0.10
N GLN A 65 6.96 3.28 -0.63
CA GLN A 65 5.55 3.15 -0.28
C GLN A 65 4.90 2.03 -1.10
N VAL A 66 5.18 1.95 -2.40
CA VAL A 66 4.74 0.86 -3.28
C VAL A 66 5.28 -0.47 -2.76
N LEU A 67 6.60 -0.53 -2.51
CA LEU A 67 7.24 -1.72 -1.95
C LEU A 67 6.65 -2.08 -0.58
N GLY A 68 6.47 -1.10 0.30
CA GLY A 68 5.87 -1.29 1.62
C GLY A 68 4.48 -1.90 1.56
N ARG A 69 3.58 -1.36 0.72
CA ARG A 69 2.23 -1.88 0.53
C ARG A 69 2.25 -3.33 0.03
N ALA A 70 3.02 -3.62 -1.02
CA ALA A 70 3.14 -4.98 -1.56
C ALA A 70 3.67 -5.97 -0.51
N THR A 71 4.67 -5.53 0.26
CA THR A 71 5.28 -6.36 1.30
C THR A 71 4.33 -6.64 2.45
N TRP A 72 3.58 -5.64 2.91
CA TRP A 72 2.56 -5.86 3.95
C TRP A 72 1.45 -6.78 3.47
N THR A 73 1.00 -6.65 2.21
CA THR A 73 0.06 -7.60 1.61
C THR A 73 0.61 -9.01 1.68
N PHE A 74 1.84 -9.24 1.22
CA PHE A 74 2.48 -10.56 1.29
C PHE A 74 2.55 -11.10 2.73
N LEU A 75 3.05 -10.32 3.68
CA LEU A 75 3.26 -10.78 5.06
C LEU A 75 1.94 -11.08 5.78
N HIS A 76 0.94 -10.20 5.64
CA HIS A 76 -0.36 -10.39 6.28
C HIS A 76 -1.13 -11.56 5.67
N THR A 77 -1.13 -11.72 4.35
CA THR A 77 -1.75 -12.89 3.71
C THR A 77 -1.02 -14.18 4.11
N MET A 78 0.31 -14.19 4.13
CA MET A 78 1.07 -15.36 4.62
C MET A 78 0.70 -15.74 6.06
N ALA A 79 0.52 -14.75 6.95
CA ALA A 79 0.12 -15.00 8.33
C ALA A 79 -1.33 -15.47 8.47
N ALA A 80 -2.23 -14.92 7.65
CA ALA A 80 -3.62 -15.32 7.57
C ALA A 80 -3.79 -16.80 7.15
N TYR A 81 -2.88 -17.35 6.36
CA TYR A 81 -2.91 -18.76 5.94
C TYR A 81 -1.88 -19.63 6.69
N TYR A 82 -1.27 -19.10 7.75
CA TYR A 82 -0.41 -19.89 8.64
C TYR A 82 -1.24 -20.95 9.40
N PRO A 83 -0.66 -22.09 9.84
CA PRO A 83 -1.41 -23.11 10.56
C PRO A 83 -2.03 -22.57 11.85
N GLU A 84 -3.27 -22.98 12.15
CA GLU A 84 -3.93 -22.66 13.43
C GLU A 84 -3.07 -23.02 14.63
N LYS A 85 -2.35 -24.15 14.53
CA LYS A 85 -1.32 -24.56 15.48
C LYS A 85 -0.10 -25.05 14.70
N ALA A 86 0.99 -24.31 14.81
CA ALA A 86 2.21 -24.64 14.09
C ALA A 86 3.09 -25.64 14.87
N ASP A 87 3.61 -26.64 14.17
CA ASP A 87 4.64 -27.52 14.73
C ASP A 87 5.98 -26.80 14.89
N LYS A 88 6.93 -27.42 15.60
CA LYS A 88 8.25 -26.82 15.87
C LYS A 88 8.99 -26.43 14.58
N LYS A 89 8.89 -27.23 13.53
CA LYS A 89 9.58 -26.98 12.27
C LYS A 89 8.98 -25.79 11.53
N GLN A 90 7.66 -25.68 11.51
CA GLN A 90 6.93 -24.54 10.96
C GLN A 90 7.25 -23.25 11.72
N GLN A 91 7.34 -23.32 13.05
CA GLN A 91 7.73 -22.18 13.89
C GLN A 91 9.16 -21.72 13.60
N GLU A 92 10.12 -22.64 13.56
CA GLU A 92 11.53 -22.34 13.23
C GLU A 92 11.67 -21.75 11.83
N THR A 93 10.92 -22.29 10.87
CA THR A 93 10.91 -21.82 9.48
C THR A 93 10.36 -20.40 9.41
N MET A 94 9.26 -20.10 10.09
CA MET A 94 8.69 -18.75 10.12
C MET A 94 9.63 -17.74 10.79
N ARG A 95 10.27 -18.10 11.91
CA ARG A 95 11.28 -17.24 12.55
C ARG A 95 12.46 -16.97 11.61
N SER A 96 12.92 -17.99 10.90
CA SER A 96 14.03 -17.87 9.94
C SER A 96 13.65 -16.99 8.76
N LEU A 97 12.42 -17.12 8.24
CA LEU A 97 11.89 -16.26 7.19
C LEU A 97 11.87 -14.80 7.63
N LEU A 98 11.25 -14.48 8.78
CA LEU A 98 11.16 -13.11 9.28
C LEU A 98 12.55 -12.52 9.57
N THR A 99 13.46 -13.33 10.12
CA THR A 99 14.84 -12.91 10.37
C THR A 99 15.55 -12.57 9.07
N SER A 100 15.47 -13.45 8.07
CA SER A 100 16.10 -13.25 6.76
C SER A 100 15.48 -12.06 6.02
N PHE A 101 14.15 -11.97 6.05
CA PHE A 101 13.40 -10.84 5.51
C PHE A 101 13.89 -9.51 6.10
N SER A 102 14.07 -9.43 7.42
CA SER A 102 14.58 -8.23 8.09
C SER A 102 16.01 -7.85 7.69
N GLN A 103 16.79 -8.77 7.14
CA GLN A 103 18.16 -8.52 6.65
C GLN A 103 18.15 -8.07 5.19
N PHE A 104 17.27 -8.64 4.36
CA PHE A 104 17.22 -8.37 2.92
C PHE A 104 16.21 -7.30 2.51
N TYR A 105 15.37 -6.79 3.41
CA TYR A 105 14.43 -5.73 3.08
C TYR A 105 15.18 -4.46 2.60
N PRO A 106 15.00 -4.00 1.36
CA PRO A 106 15.94 -3.09 0.69
C PRO A 106 15.85 -1.64 1.20
N CYS A 107 14.79 -1.28 1.92
CA CYS A 107 14.75 -0.01 2.64
C CYS A 107 15.58 -0.11 3.94
N GLY A 108 16.83 0.40 3.93
CA GLY A 108 17.76 0.25 5.07
C GLY A 108 17.23 0.76 6.42
N ARG A 109 16.58 1.93 6.45
CA ARG A 109 15.95 2.45 7.69
C ARG A 109 14.79 1.58 8.14
N CYS A 110 13.93 1.15 7.20
CA CYS A 110 12.79 0.28 7.49
C CYS A 110 13.27 -1.07 8.07
N ALA A 111 14.29 -1.67 7.47
CA ALA A 111 14.89 -2.92 7.89
C ALA A 111 15.52 -2.82 9.28
N SER A 112 16.25 -1.73 9.56
CA SER A 112 16.81 -1.48 10.90
C SER A 112 15.72 -1.39 11.96
N HIS A 113 14.67 -0.63 11.68
CA HIS A 113 13.54 -0.50 12.59
C HIS A 113 12.85 -1.85 12.85
N LEU A 114 12.60 -2.64 11.80
CA LEU A 114 12.01 -3.97 11.96
C LEU A 114 12.87 -4.89 12.83
N ARG A 115 14.20 -4.89 12.65
CA ARG A 115 15.11 -5.70 13.48
C ARG A 115 15.10 -5.27 14.94
N GLU A 116 15.02 -3.97 15.22
CA GLU A 116 14.89 -3.46 16.59
C GLU A 116 13.54 -3.86 17.21
N GLU A 117 12.48 -3.77 16.44
CA GLU A 117 11.14 -4.15 16.88
C GLU A 117 11.06 -5.65 17.17
N MET A 118 11.60 -6.51 16.29
CA MET A 118 11.67 -7.96 16.50
C MET A 118 12.51 -8.35 17.73
N LYS A 119 13.48 -7.53 18.14
CA LYS A 119 14.24 -7.77 19.38
C LYS A 119 13.42 -7.46 20.63
N LYS A 120 12.64 -6.38 20.60
CA LYS A 120 11.80 -5.93 21.72
C LYS A 120 10.53 -6.78 21.85
N HIS A 121 9.93 -7.10 20.72
CA HIS A 121 8.70 -7.87 20.59
C HIS A 121 8.94 -9.01 19.59
N PRO A 122 9.48 -10.15 20.04
CA PRO A 122 9.74 -11.29 19.17
C PRO A 122 8.48 -11.80 18.45
N PRO A 123 8.59 -12.30 17.20
CA PRO A 123 7.44 -12.85 16.49
C PRO A 123 6.76 -14.01 17.24
N ALA A 124 5.46 -13.86 17.47
CA ALA A 124 4.61 -14.94 17.97
C ALA A 124 4.24 -15.87 16.80
N VAL A 125 4.91 -17.03 16.71
CA VAL A 125 4.78 -17.95 15.57
C VAL A 125 4.13 -19.28 15.93
N ASP A 126 3.61 -19.43 17.15
CA ASP A 126 3.01 -20.67 17.64
C ASP A 126 1.68 -21.02 16.95
N SER A 127 0.98 -20.01 16.43
CA SER A 127 -0.35 -20.12 15.83
C SER A 127 -0.58 -19.03 14.79
N ARG A 128 -1.53 -19.27 13.89
CA ARG A 128 -2.06 -18.29 12.93
C ARG A 128 -2.47 -16.99 13.61
N TYR A 129 -3.23 -17.12 14.69
CA TYR A 129 -3.69 -16.00 15.50
C TYR A 129 -2.51 -15.22 16.07
N GLY A 130 -1.56 -15.90 16.72
CA GLY A 130 -0.37 -15.25 17.29
C GLY A 130 0.41 -14.45 16.24
N LEU A 131 0.65 -15.06 15.07
CA LEU A 131 1.42 -14.43 14.00
C LEU A 131 0.70 -13.24 13.37
N SER A 132 -0.61 -13.38 13.11
CA SER A 132 -1.43 -12.33 12.52
C SER A 132 -1.53 -11.12 13.46
N GLN A 133 -1.71 -11.35 14.76
CA GLN A 133 -1.76 -10.29 15.77
C GLN A 133 -0.40 -9.60 15.91
N TRP A 134 0.70 -10.35 15.96
CA TRP A 134 2.04 -9.77 16.04
C TRP A 134 2.35 -8.89 14.82
N LEU A 135 2.02 -9.35 13.61
CA LEU A 135 2.20 -8.56 12.39
C LEU A 135 1.32 -7.31 12.38
N CYS A 136 0.07 -7.41 12.82
CA CYS A 136 -0.83 -6.25 12.93
C CYS A 136 -0.27 -5.19 13.88
N GLN A 137 0.15 -5.59 15.08
CA GLN A 137 0.72 -4.70 16.07
C GLN A 137 2.02 -4.05 15.57
N THR A 138 2.90 -4.84 14.94
CA THR A 138 4.13 -4.35 14.32
C THR A 138 3.85 -3.35 13.20
N HIS A 139 2.85 -3.61 12.36
CA HIS A 139 2.41 -2.69 11.31
C HIS A 139 1.84 -1.39 11.91
N ASN A 140 1.07 -1.47 13.00
CA ASN A 140 0.57 -0.29 13.70
C ASN A 140 1.68 0.56 14.32
N LYS A 141 2.77 -0.04 14.83
CA LYS A 141 3.95 0.74 15.24
C LYS A 141 4.51 1.58 14.09
N VAL A 142 4.59 1.01 12.89
CA VAL A 142 4.98 1.75 11.68
C VAL A 142 3.94 2.81 11.31
N ASN A 143 2.65 2.52 11.43
CA ASN A 143 1.60 3.51 11.19
C ASN A 143 1.75 4.73 12.09
N VAL A 144 1.90 4.54 13.40
CA VAL A 144 2.12 5.62 14.37
C VAL A 144 3.35 6.45 14.03
N MET A 145 4.48 5.80 13.69
CA MET A 145 5.70 6.51 13.27
C MET A 145 5.51 7.37 12.03
N LEU A 146 4.61 6.96 11.13
CA LEU A 146 4.29 7.68 9.89
C LEU A 146 3.09 8.62 10.04
N GLY A 147 2.56 8.81 11.25
CA GLY A 147 1.39 9.66 11.52
C GLY A 147 0.09 9.10 10.92
N LYS A 148 0.01 7.79 10.71
CA LYS A 148 -1.19 7.09 10.23
C LYS A 148 -2.01 6.56 11.42
N PRO A 149 -3.35 6.43 11.28
CA PRO A 149 -4.17 5.82 12.32
C PRO A 149 -3.81 4.34 12.52
N ASP A 150 -4.06 3.84 13.72
CA ASP A 150 -3.98 2.42 14.01
C ASP A 150 -5.07 1.66 13.24
N PHE A 151 -4.71 0.48 12.74
CA PHE A 151 -5.66 -0.51 12.25
C PHE A 151 -6.20 -1.34 13.41
N ASP A 152 -7.51 -1.59 13.45
CA ASP A 152 -8.10 -2.48 14.45
C ASP A 152 -7.69 -3.93 14.20
N CYS A 153 -6.79 -4.47 15.03
CA CYS A 153 -6.30 -5.83 14.84
C CYS A 153 -7.38 -6.91 14.98
N SER A 154 -8.55 -6.63 15.58
CA SER A 154 -9.67 -7.58 15.56
C SER A 154 -10.23 -7.82 14.15
N LYS A 155 -9.90 -6.94 13.20
CA LYS A 155 -10.32 -6.99 11.79
C LYS A 155 -9.27 -7.59 10.85
N VAL A 156 -8.18 -8.15 11.38
CA VAL A 156 -7.07 -8.67 10.57
C VAL A 156 -7.52 -9.80 9.63
N ASP A 157 -8.37 -10.71 10.11
CA ASP A 157 -8.90 -11.82 9.30
C ASP A 157 -9.90 -11.34 8.25
N GLU A 158 -10.80 -10.43 8.60
CA GLU A 158 -11.73 -9.79 7.64
C GLU A 158 -10.95 -9.11 6.50
N ARG A 159 -9.81 -8.49 6.82
CA ARG A 159 -9.02 -7.75 5.84
C ARG A 159 -8.16 -8.65 4.95
N TRP A 160 -7.56 -9.70 5.50
CA TRP A 160 -6.48 -10.45 4.83
C TRP A 160 -6.85 -11.88 4.45
N ARG A 161 -8.04 -12.36 4.84
CA ARG A 161 -8.49 -13.74 4.64
C ARG A 161 -9.94 -13.86 4.21
N ASP A 162 -10.86 -13.45 5.07
CA ASP A 162 -12.28 -13.85 4.96
C ASP A 162 -13.12 -12.87 4.14
N GLY A 163 -12.65 -11.63 4.02
CA GLY A 163 -13.43 -10.51 3.51
C GLY A 163 -14.39 -9.92 4.58
N PRO A 164 -14.89 -8.70 4.36
CA PRO A 164 -15.90 -8.09 5.23
C PRO A 164 -17.22 -8.87 5.21
N SER A 165 -17.96 -8.85 6.32
CA SER A 165 -19.23 -9.57 6.49
C SER A 165 -20.39 -9.07 5.61
N ASP A 166 -20.24 -7.93 4.95
CA ASP A 166 -21.23 -7.37 4.01
C ASP A 166 -21.20 -8.03 2.62
N GLY A 167 -20.31 -9.00 2.40
CA GLY A 167 -20.27 -9.81 1.19
C GLY A 167 -19.64 -9.12 -0.02
N ARG A 168 -19.17 -7.87 0.09
CA ARG A 168 -18.54 -7.16 -1.04
C ARG A 168 -17.23 -7.77 -1.53
N CYS A 169 -16.68 -8.72 -0.77
CA CYS A 169 -15.49 -9.50 -1.11
C CYS A 169 -15.77 -11.00 -1.00
N SER A 170 -16.92 -11.49 -1.49
CA SER A 170 -17.27 -12.92 -1.43
C SER A 170 -16.20 -13.83 -2.05
N TRP A 171 -15.50 -13.35 -3.08
CA TRP A 171 -14.40 -14.06 -3.74
C TRP A 171 -13.22 -14.37 -2.82
N ALA A 172 -13.06 -13.67 -1.69
CA ALA A 172 -11.96 -13.92 -0.76
C ALA A 172 -12.02 -15.33 -0.17
N GLN A 173 -13.23 -15.88 -0.03
CA GLN A 173 -13.48 -17.23 0.48
C GLN A 173 -13.17 -18.33 -0.56
N ASP A 174 -13.10 -17.96 -1.84
CA ASP A 174 -12.85 -18.89 -2.95
C ASP A 174 -11.35 -19.06 -3.26
N VAL A 175 -10.48 -18.25 -2.64
CA VAL A 175 -9.03 -18.32 -2.87
C VAL A 175 -8.45 -19.50 -2.11
N GLN A 176 -8.12 -20.58 -2.83
CA GLN A 176 -7.36 -21.72 -2.30
C GLN A 176 -5.86 -21.40 -2.31
N TYR A 177 -5.31 -21.11 -1.13
CA TYR A 177 -3.87 -21.13 -0.86
C TYR A 177 -3.47 -22.43 -0.17
#